data_AF-A0A936VZG4-F1
#
_entry.id   AF-A0A936VZG4-F1
#
_cell.length_a   1.000
_cell.length_b   1.000
_cell.length_c   1.000
_cell.angle_alpha   90.00
_cell.angle_beta   90.00
_cell.angle_gamma   90.00
#
_symmetry.space_group_name_H-M   'P 1'
#
loop_
_entity.id
_entity.type
_entity.pdbx_description
1 polymer ?
#
loop_
_entity_poly.entity_id
_entity_poly.type
_entity_poly.pdbx_seq_one_letter_code
_entity_poly.pdbx_strand_id
1 'polypeptide(L)'
;MRLIILSLYLFLSWNPEGKGQSSPSLFETLYGLEEVSITLTYPFDSLYRTNREEIDAIISIESKEGMLMHNEKITLNLRGKFRRMKCTMPPLLLNFKKSTLRNLNLDNIDEVKLVTHCLETPEGEENLQEELMCYRVYESLTPCAYRTIWLSVTYQDLLQQGKQIKSAGFLLEPDKDITKRLGFIERKLFNPAEDSIHFESYSNTVAFNFLIGNRDWSIIMSRNAKLFFDSISSHYVVIPYDFDYSNVVSATYRRETRPDNMTHPLERMYQGEYFKNRSGEILKKFQESEDIILNRVATAPNPMNESERKKIAKYFETWFSQIKKTEAKDLPYGYLMNYKGGL
;
A
#
# COMPACT_ATOMS: atom_id res chain seq x y z
N MET A 1 51.08 9.08 -10.48
CA MET A 1 50.98 8.57 -9.09
C MET A 1 49.84 9.33 -8.39
N ARG A 2 48.61 8.81 -8.47
CA ARG A 2 47.41 9.42 -7.86
C ARG A 2 47.12 8.66 -6.56
N LEU A 3 47.17 9.33 -5.42
CA LEU A 3 46.73 8.78 -4.14
C LEU A 3 45.21 8.84 -4.07
N ILE A 4 44.60 7.66 -3.84
CA ILE A 4 43.19 7.49 -3.51
C ILE A 4 43.12 7.41 -1.98
N ILE A 5 42.41 8.35 -1.35
CA ILE A 5 42.11 8.30 0.08
C ILE A 5 40.78 7.56 0.23
N LEU A 6 40.83 6.31 0.72
CA LEU A 6 39.66 5.59 1.20
C LEU A 6 39.30 6.12 2.60
N SER A 7 38.14 6.74 2.74
CA SER A 7 37.52 7.03 4.03
C SER A 7 36.73 5.80 4.52
N LEU A 8 37.32 5.07 5.48
CA LEU A 8 36.65 4.02 6.25
C LEU A 8 35.66 4.68 7.21
N TYR A 9 34.35 4.48 7.00
CA TYR A 9 33.35 4.76 8.02
C TYR A 9 33.30 3.59 9.02
N LEU A 10 33.90 3.79 10.19
CA LEU A 10 33.70 2.93 11.35
C LEU A 10 32.30 3.16 11.91
N PHE A 11 31.41 2.18 11.72
CA PHE A 11 30.17 2.09 12.47
C PHE A 11 30.49 1.69 13.92
N LEU A 12 30.50 2.68 14.81
CA LEU A 12 30.42 2.43 16.25
C LEU A 12 28.99 2.00 16.58
N SER A 13 28.83 0.70 16.86
CA SER A 13 27.59 0.13 17.38
C SER A 13 27.36 0.63 18.81
N TRP A 14 26.48 1.62 18.94
CA TRP A 14 25.92 1.97 20.23
C TRP A 14 24.84 0.93 20.57
N ASN A 15 25.14 0.04 21.51
CA ASN A 15 24.14 -0.82 22.16
C ASN A 15 23.59 -0.08 23.39
N PRO A 16 22.35 0.42 23.38
CA PRO A 16 21.68 0.76 24.62
C PRO A 16 21.08 -0.53 25.20
N GLU A 17 21.69 -1.04 26.28
CA GLU A 17 21.02 -2.03 27.14
C GLU A 17 19.80 -1.38 27.82
N GLY A 18 18.65 -2.08 27.79
CA GLY A 18 17.64 -1.96 28.83
C GLY A 18 16.42 -1.06 28.59
N LYS A 19 15.62 -1.34 27.55
CA LYS A 19 14.14 -1.26 27.65
C LYS A 19 13.60 -2.56 27.08
N GLY A 20 12.76 -3.27 27.86
CA GLY A 20 12.22 -4.58 27.49
C GLY A 20 11.78 -4.60 26.03
N GLN A 21 12.41 -5.47 25.23
CA GLN A 21 12.15 -5.55 23.81
C GLN A 21 10.69 -5.96 23.64
N SER A 22 9.83 -5.03 23.21
CA SER A 22 8.43 -5.34 22.98
C SER A 22 8.36 -6.45 21.94
N SER A 23 7.63 -7.54 22.22
CA SER A 23 7.38 -8.62 21.26
C SER A 23 7.05 -8.08 19.86
N PRO A 24 7.55 -8.70 18.78
CA PRO A 24 7.16 -8.31 17.42
C PRO A 24 5.68 -8.60 17.20
N SER A 25 5.03 -7.86 16.30
CA SER A 25 3.68 -8.23 15.86
C SER A 25 3.74 -9.42 14.91
N LEU A 26 2.57 -10.00 14.60
CA LEU A 26 2.47 -11.00 13.55
C LEU A 26 2.96 -10.45 12.21
N PHE A 27 2.57 -9.23 11.85
CA PHE A 27 3.00 -8.62 10.58
C PHE A 27 4.52 -8.46 10.52
N GLU A 28 5.16 -7.96 11.59
CA GLU A 28 6.63 -7.86 11.65
C GLU A 28 7.32 -9.20 11.50
N THR A 29 6.76 -10.24 12.10
CA THR A 29 7.34 -11.60 12.05
C THR A 29 7.27 -12.18 10.65
N LEU A 30 6.22 -11.85 9.89
CA LEU A 30 6.05 -12.29 8.50
C LEU A 30 6.82 -11.41 7.51
N TYR A 31 7.15 -10.18 7.89
CA TYR A 31 7.76 -9.21 6.99
C TYR A 31 9.19 -9.62 6.61
N GLY A 32 9.41 -9.94 5.33
CA GLY A 32 10.71 -10.38 4.81
C GLY A 32 10.87 -11.89 4.68
N LEU A 33 9.89 -12.68 5.13
CA LEU A 33 9.88 -14.13 4.89
C LEU A 33 9.58 -14.45 3.42
N GLU A 34 10.17 -15.53 2.94
CA GLU A 34 9.92 -16.09 1.61
C GLU A 34 8.75 -17.08 1.63
N GLU A 35 8.00 -17.12 0.52
CA GLU A 35 6.94 -18.11 0.28
C GLU A 35 5.89 -18.18 1.40
N VAL A 36 5.47 -17.02 1.92
CA VAL A 36 4.38 -16.94 2.90
C VAL A 36 3.09 -17.46 2.27
N SER A 37 2.42 -18.36 2.99
CA SER A 37 1.20 -19.04 2.57
C SER A 37 0.20 -19.01 3.72
N ILE A 38 -1.07 -18.76 3.41
CA ILE A 38 -2.17 -18.88 4.38
C ILE A 38 -3.24 -19.82 3.87
N THR A 39 -3.78 -20.63 4.78
CA THR A 39 -5.00 -21.39 4.56
C THR A 39 -6.10 -20.83 5.46
N LEU A 40 -7.20 -20.38 4.85
CA LEU A 40 -8.39 -19.84 5.54
C LEU A 40 -9.56 -20.79 5.36
N THR A 41 -10.06 -21.35 6.46
CA THR A 41 -11.20 -22.26 6.47
C THR A 41 -12.40 -21.59 7.13
N TYR A 42 -13.50 -21.43 6.39
CA TYR A 42 -14.74 -20.80 6.86
C TYR A 42 -15.94 -21.22 5.99
N PRO A 43 -17.19 -21.02 6.44
CA PRO A 43 -18.37 -21.31 5.61
C PRO A 43 -18.45 -20.35 4.42
N PHE A 44 -18.33 -20.81 3.18
CA PHE A 44 -18.27 -19.91 2.02
C PHE A 44 -19.50 -19.01 1.88
N ASP A 45 -20.68 -19.54 2.19
CA ASP A 45 -21.95 -18.80 2.11
C ASP A 45 -21.98 -17.57 3.05
N SER A 46 -21.09 -17.50 4.03
CA SER A 46 -20.95 -16.35 4.92
C SER A 46 -20.51 -15.07 4.20
N LEU A 47 -19.83 -15.17 3.05
CA LEU A 47 -19.41 -14.01 2.27
C LEU A 47 -20.58 -13.26 1.63
N TYR A 48 -21.70 -13.94 1.39
CA TYR A 48 -22.90 -13.36 0.77
C TYR A 48 -23.88 -12.76 1.78
N ARG A 49 -23.59 -12.85 3.08
CA ARG A 49 -24.45 -12.29 4.12
C ARG A 49 -24.45 -10.76 4.03
N THR A 50 -25.64 -10.18 4.11
CA THR A 50 -25.84 -8.72 4.02
C THR A 50 -25.41 -8.00 5.30
N ASN A 51 -25.51 -8.67 6.45
CA ASN A 51 -25.08 -8.14 7.74
C ASN A 51 -23.54 -8.11 7.87
N ARG A 52 -23.02 -7.12 8.61
CA ARG A 52 -21.58 -6.97 8.90
C ARG A 52 -21.10 -7.92 10.00
N GLU A 53 -21.68 -9.11 10.07
CA GLU A 53 -21.33 -10.09 11.10
C GLU A 53 -19.90 -10.58 10.93
N GLU A 54 -19.23 -10.80 12.05
CA GLU A 54 -17.96 -11.51 12.10
C GLU A 54 -18.18 -12.94 11.59
N ILE A 55 -17.27 -13.40 10.76
CA ILE A 55 -17.26 -14.76 10.23
C ILE A 55 -16.24 -15.54 11.05
N ASP A 56 -16.69 -16.54 11.80
CA ASP A 56 -15.78 -17.47 12.46
C ASP A 56 -14.97 -18.25 11.42
N ALA A 57 -13.66 -18.28 11.60
CA ALA A 57 -12.75 -18.95 10.69
C ALA A 57 -11.59 -19.62 11.43
N ILE A 58 -10.92 -20.50 10.71
CA ILE A 58 -9.69 -21.16 11.13
C ILE A 58 -8.59 -20.73 10.15
N ILE A 59 -7.41 -20.40 10.68
CA ILE A 59 -6.25 -20.01 9.87
C ILE A 59 -5.05 -20.91 10.18
N SER A 60 -4.33 -21.27 9.12
CA SER A 60 -2.95 -21.74 9.21
C SER A 60 -2.06 -20.80 8.41
N ILE A 61 -0.88 -20.49 8.92
CA ILE A 61 0.15 -19.67 8.26
C ILE A 61 1.45 -20.45 8.26
N GLU A 62 2.07 -20.52 7.10
CA GLU A 62 3.36 -21.14 6.88
C GLU A 62 4.24 -20.25 6.00
N SER A 63 5.54 -20.52 6.04
CA SER A 63 6.52 -19.96 5.13
C SER A 63 7.46 -21.06 4.69
N LYS A 64 8.44 -20.73 3.85
CA LYS A 64 9.55 -21.63 3.51
C LYS A 64 10.30 -22.18 4.73
N GLU A 65 10.30 -21.43 5.84
CA GLU A 65 10.97 -21.82 7.09
C GLU A 65 10.15 -22.83 7.92
N GLY A 66 8.88 -23.04 7.57
CA GLY A 66 7.98 -23.99 8.21
C GLY A 66 6.66 -23.38 8.68
N MET A 67 5.95 -24.14 9.50
CA MET A 67 4.64 -23.78 10.04
C MET A 67 4.77 -22.72 11.14
N LEU A 68 4.10 -21.58 10.97
CA LEU A 68 4.13 -20.44 11.91
C LEU A 68 2.88 -20.41 12.80
N MET A 69 1.72 -20.77 12.25
CA MET A 69 0.46 -20.94 12.98
C MET A 69 -0.34 -22.09 12.37
N HIS A 70 -0.91 -22.96 13.19
CA HIS A 70 -1.63 -24.13 12.71
C HIS A 70 -3.03 -24.22 13.33
N ASN A 71 -4.05 -24.10 12.49
CA ASN A 71 -5.47 -24.20 12.84
C ASN A 71 -5.91 -23.29 14.00
N GLU A 72 -5.42 -22.06 14.01
CA GLU A 72 -5.81 -21.06 14.99
C GLU A 72 -7.18 -20.46 14.69
N LYS A 73 -7.96 -20.20 15.72
CA LYS A 73 -9.31 -19.60 15.58
C LYS A 73 -9.19 -18.08 15.44
N ILE A 74 -9.79 -17.54 14.39
CA ILE A 74 -9.87 -16.10 14.11
C ILE A 74 -11.29 -15.70 13.73
N THR A 75 -11.54 -14.41 13.67
CA THR A 75 -12.73 -13.86 13.00
C THR A 75 -12.32 -13.13 11.74
N LEU A 76 -13.18 -13.18 10.72
CA LEU A 76 -13.03 -12.44 9.48
C LEU A 76 -14.11 -11.35 9.41
N ASN A 77 -13.73 -10.16 8.96
CA ASN A 77 -14.70 -9.14 8.57
C ASN A 77 -14.52 -8.77 7.10
N LEU A 78 -15.65 -8.63 6.39
CA LEU A 78 -15.64 -8.10 5.04
C LEU A 78 -15.29 -6.61 5.05
N ARG A 79 -14.33 -6.19 4.22
CA ARG A 79 -13.88 -4.80 4.11
C ARG A 79 -14.17 -4.21 2.73
N GLY A 80 -14.11 -2.88 2.64
CA GLY A 80 -14.31 -2.13 1.40
C GLY A 80 -15.79 -1.90 1.10
N LYS A 81 -16.18 -0.65 0.84
CA LYS A 81 -17.58 -0.33 0.50
C LYS A 81 -17.93 -0.83 -0.89
N PHE A 82 -17.09 -0.50 -1.87
CA PHE A 82 -17.34 -0.78 -3.28
C PHE A 82 -16.99 -2.23 -3.63
N ARG A 83 -15.80 -2.70 -3.24
CA ARG A 83 -15.33 -4.07 -3.47
C ARG A 83 -16.30 -5.14 -2.93
N ARG A 84 -16.96 -4.93 -1.78
CA ARG A 84 -18.01 -5.85 -1.29
C ARG A 84 -19.22 -6.00 -2.21
N MET A 85 -19.52 -4.99 -3.02
CA MET A 85 -20.67 -5.03 -3.93
C MET A 85 -20.32 -5.55 -5.33
N LYS A 86 -19.02 -5.73 -5.63
CA LYS A 86 -18.51 -5.95 -6.99
C LYS A 86 -17.57 -7.14 -7.12
N CYS A 87 -16.78 -7.43 -6.10
CA CYS A 87 -15.84 -8.53 -6.08
C CYS A 87 -16.55 -9.85 -5.79
N THR A 88 -16.09 -10.91 -6.43
CA THR A 88 -16.38 -12.30 -6.05
C THR A 88 -15.70 -12.63 -4.72
N MET A 89 -14.46 -12.15 -4.52
CA MET A 89 -13.72 -12.28 -3.26
C MET A 89 -13.42 -10.89 -2.66
N PRO A 90 -14.23 -10.38 -1.72
CA PRO A 90 -13.98 -9.08 -1.10
C PRO A 90 -12.72 -9.10 -0.23
N PRO A 91 -12.06 -7.94 -0.01
CA PRO A 91 -10.93 -7.87 0.90
C PRO A 91 -11.38 -8.19 2.33
N LEU A 92 -10.51 -8.85 3.08
CA LEU A 92 -10.81 -9.38 4.42
C LEU A 92 -10.01 -8.64 5.49
N LEU A 93 -10.60 -8.48 6.67
CA LEU A 93 -9.87 -8.22 7.91
C LEU A 93 -9.66 -9.55 8.62
N LEU A 94 -8.41 -9.93 8.86
CA LEU A 94 -8.06 -11.06 9.71
C LEU A 94 -7.97 -10.53 11.15
N ASN A 95 -8.84 -11.03 12.04
CA ASN A 95 -8.86 -10.63 13.45
C ASN A 95 -8.47 -11.81 14.34
N PHE A 96 -7.25 -11.73 14.88
CA PHE A 96 -6.63 -12.77 15.69
C PHE A 96 -6.98 -12.60 17.17
N LYS A 97 -7.24 -13.70 17.86
CA LYS A 97 -7.41 -13.66 19.31
C LYS A 97 -6.09 -13.20 19.96
N LYS A 98 -6.14 -12.11 20.73
CA LYS A 98 -4.96 -11.62 21.48
C LYS A 98 -4.33 -12.70 22.38
N SER A 99 -5.12 -13.64 22.89
CA SER A 99 -4.59 -14.79 23.66
C SER A 99 -3.72 -15.71 22.79
N THR A 100 -4.14 -16.01 21.56
CA THR A 100 -3.35 -16.78 20.58
C THR A 100 -2.04 -16.05 20.30
N LEU A 101 -2.09 -14.74 20.01
CA LEU A 101 -0.88 -13.94 19.74
C LEU A 101 0.10 -13.97 20.93
N ARG A 102 -0.39 -13.79 22.16
CA ARG A 102 0.47 -13.87 23.36
C ARG A 102 1.07 -15.26 23.58
N ASN A 103 0.33 -16.33 23.30
CA ASN A 103 0.86 -17.70 23.39
C ASN A 103 1.99 -17.95 22.38
N LEU A 104 2.00 -17.22 21.26
CA LEU A 104 3.06 -17.22 20.25
C LEU A 104 4.16 -16.18 20.53
N ASN A 105 4.15 -15.54 21.71
CA ASN A 105 5.05 -14.45 22.09
C ASN A 105 5.01 -13.22 21.15
N LEU A 106 3.86 -12.97 20.51
CA LEU A 106 3.61 -11.83 19.63
C LEU A 106 2.91 -10.68 20.37
N ASP A 107 3.04 -9.47 19.80
CA ASP A 107 2.28 -8.29 20.22
C ASP A 107 0.76 -8.49 20.07
N ASN A 108 -0.03 -7.71 20.79
CA ASN A 108 -1.49 -7.70 20.74
C ASN A 108 -2.06 -6.92 19.52
N ILE A 109 -1.27 -6.70 18.47
CA ILE A 109 -1.74 -6.17 17.20
C ILE A 109 -2.45 -7.31 16.48
N ASP A 110 -3.77 -7.26 16.55
CA ASP A 110 -4.69 -8.36 16.27
C ASP A 110 -5.39 -8.28 14.93
N GLU A 111 -5.28 -7.16 14.23
CA GLU A 111 -5.99 -6.91 12.99
C GLU A 111 -5.02 -6.73 11.83
N VAL A 112 -5.08 -7.62 10.84
CA VAL A 112 -4.29 -7.52 9.61
C VAL A 112 -5.21 -7.53 8.40
N LYS A 113 -5.03 -6.57 7.49
CA LYS A 113 -5.84 -6.47 6.27
C LYS A 113 -5.26 -7.42 5.22
N LEU A 114 -6.10 -8.28 4.66
CA LEU A 114 -5.79 -9.10 3.49
C LEU A 114 -6.46 -8.48 2.26
N VAL A 115 -5.65 -7.99 1.32
CA VAL A 115 -6.11 -7.57 0.00
C VAL A 115 -6.18 -8.82 -0.89
N THR A 116 -7.35 -9.04 -1.48
CA THR A 116 -7.71 -10.26 -2.20
C THR A 116 -7.84 -9.99 -3.70
N HIS A 117 -7.88 -11.06 -4.51
CA HIS A 117 -7.94 -11.01 -5.98
C HIS A 117 -9.16 -10.27 -6.54
N CYS A 118 -10.19 -10.02 -5.74
CA CYS A 118 -11.46 -9.40 -6.12
C CYS A 118 -12.24 -10.16 -7.21
N LEU A 119 -11.66 -10.29 -8.41
CA LEU A 119 -12.18 -10.98 -9.59
C LEU A 119 -11.49 -12.34 -9.73
N GLU A 120 -12.24 -13.38 -10.14
CA GLU A 120 -11.69 -14.72 -10.39
C GLU A 120 -11.02 -14.85 -11.79
N THR A 121 -10.91 -13.74 -12.51
CA THR A 121 -10.25 -13.65 -13.83
C THR A 121 -8.76 -13.34 -13.67
N PRO A 122 -7.92 -13.56 -14.71
CA PRO A 122 -6.52 -13.14 -14.69
C PRO A 122 -6.33 -11.66 -14.32
N GLU A 123 -7.26 -10.80 -14.75
CA GLU A 123 -7.31 -9.38 -14.39
C GLU A 123 -7.29 -9.14 -12.88
N GLY A 124 -7.94 -10.01 -12.08
CA GLY A 124 -7.94 -9.87 -10.62
C GLY A 124 -6.55 -10.01 -10.01
N GLU A 125 -5.74 -10.92 -10.55
CA GLU A 125 -4.36 -11.13 -10.12
C GLU A 125 -3.44 -10.03 -10.66
N GLU A 126 -3.62 -9.60 -11.90
CA GLU A 126 -2.90 -8.45 -12.49
C GLU A 126 -3.13 -7.18 -11.66
N ASN A 127 -4.39 -6.86 -11.34
CA ASN A 127 -4.75 -5.72 -10.48
C ASN A 127 -4.05 -5.78 -9.11
N LEU A 128 -3.99 -6.97 -8.50
CA LEU A 128 -3.29 -7.17 -7.22
C LEU A 128 -1.79 -6.89 -7.34
N GLN A 129 -1.16 -7.37 -8.42
CA GLN A 129 0.25 -7.17 -8.68
C GLN A 129 0.57 -5.69 -8.93
N GLU A 130 -0.27 -4.98 -9.68
CA GLU A 130 -0.14 -3.54 -9.95
C GLU A 130 -0.34 -2.71 -8.68
N GLU A 131 -1.33 -3.05 -7.85
CA GLU A 131 -1.56 -2.39 -6.56
C GLU A 131 -0.38 -2.61 -5.61
N LEU A 132 0.13 -3.85 -5.54
CA LEU A 132 1.34 -4.20 -4.79
C LEU A 132 2.55 -3.39 -5.28
N MET A 133 2.72 -3.25 -6.61
CA MET A 133 3.80 -2.45 -7.19
C MET A 133 3.73 -0.99 -6.73
N CYS A 134 2.54 -0.39 -6.69
CA CYS A 134 2.36 0.97 -6.19
C CYS A 134 2.84 1.11 -4.73
N TYR A 135 2.47 0.19 -3.85
CA TYR A 135 2.97 0.18 -2.46
C TYR A 135 4.50 0.07 -2.40
N ARG A 136 5.10 -0.85 -3.17
CA ARG A 136 6.56 -1.07 -3.18
C ARG A 136 7.34 0.12 -3.71
N VAL A 137 6.82 0.80 -4.73
CA VAL A 137 7.43 2.04 -5.25
C VAL A 137 7.35 3.12 -4.19
N TYR A 138 6.19 3.35 -3.56
CA TYR A 138 6.06 4.38 -2.53
C TYR A 138 6.95 4.11 -1.30
N GLU A 139 7.06 2.86 -0.87
CA GLU A 139 7.95 2.43 0.23
C GLU A 139 9.42 2.81 -0.02
N SER A 140 9.86 2.82 -1.28
CA SER A 140 11.24 3.20 -1.63
C SER A 140 11.54 4.70 -1.54
N LEU A 141 10.50 5.54 -1.46
CA LEU A 141 10.63 7.00 -1.41
C LEU A 141 10.74 7.51 0.02
N THR A 142 10.11 6.82 0.97
CA THR A 142 9.99 7.30 2.34
C THR A 142 9.72 6.16 3.31
N PRO A 143 10.24 6.22 4.55
CA PRO A 143 9.82 5.31 5.61
C PRO A 143 8.35 5.53 6.01
N CYS A 144 7.74 6.67 5.68
CA CYS A 144 6.34 6.99 5.94
C CYS A 144 5.41 6.36 4.89
N ALA A 145 5.48 5.04 4.77
CA ALA A 145 4.75 4.22 3.81
C ALA A 145 4.18 2.98 4.50
N TYR A 146 3.13 2.40 3.92
CA TYR A 146 2.68 1.06 4.28
C TYR A 146 3.61 0.02 3.67
N ARG A 147 4.00 -0.96 4.48
CA ARG A 147 4.62 -2.20 4.00
C ARG A 147 3.57 -3.21 3.56
N THR A 148 3.96 -4.12 2.68
CA THR A 148 3.11 -5.20 2.18
C THR A 148 3.81 -6.56 2.26
N ILE A 149 3.04 -7.65 2.29
CA ILE A 149 3.56 -9.03 2.26
C ILE A 149 2.74 -9.81 1.25
N TRP A 150 3.34 -10.19 0.12
CA TRP A 150 2.71 -11.05 -0.86
C TRP A 150 2.60 -12.48 -0.33
N LEU A 151 1.49 -13.15 -0.60
CA LEU A 151 1.28 -14.52 -0.16
C LEU A 151 0.33 -15.30 -1.06
N SER A 152 0.46 -16.62 -1.02
CA SER A 152 -0.54 -17.54 -1.56
C SER A 152 -1.67 -17.73 -0.56
N VAL A 153 -2.91 -17.74 -1.04
CA VAL A 153 -4.10 -17.97 -0.21
C VAL A 153 -4.83 -19.22 -0.68
N THR A 154 -5.07 -20.15 0.24
CA THR A 154 -6.01 -21.26 0.04
C THR A 154 -7.25 -21.01 0.88
N TYR A 155 -8.39 -20.76 0.24
CA TYR A 155 -9.70 -20.67 0.89
C TYR A 155 -10.35 -22.07 0.89
N GLN A 156 -10.80 -22.55 2.04
CA GLN A 156 -11.44 -23.86 2.18
C GLN A 156 -12.85 -23.70 2.76
N ASP A 157 -13.83 -24.38 2.15
CA ASP A 157 -15.20 -24.33 2.63
C ASP A 157 -15.35 -25.25 3.85
N LEU A 158 -15.78 -24.69 4.98
CA LEU A 158 -16.05 -25.46 6.20
C LEU A 158 -17.26 -26.40 6.02
N LEU A 159 -18.20 -26.05 5.14
CA LEU A 159 -19.45 -26.80 4.98
C LEU A 159 -19.37 -27.87 3.88
N GLN A 160 -18.45 -27.74 2.93
CA GLN A 160 -18.32 -28.62 1.77
C GLN A 160 -16.91 -29.19 1.68
N GLN A 161 -16.73 -30.41 2.19
CA GLN A 161 -15.43 -31.06 2.24
C GLN A 161 -14.80 -31.18 0.83
N GLY A 162 -13.56 -30.70 0.69
CA GLY A 162 -12.79 -30.74 -0.56
C GLY A 162 -13.00 -29.53 -1.49
N LYS A 163 -13.98 -28.66 -1.21
CA LYS A 163 -14.15 -27.40 -1.96
C LYS A 163 -13.11 -26.39 -1.50
N GLN A 164 -12.23 -25.98 -2.40
CA GLN A 164 -11.20 -24.98 -2.14
C GLN A 164 -11.01 -24.04 -3.33
N ILE A 165 -10.60 -22.81 -3.03
CA ILE A 165 -10.17 -21.80 -4.01
C ILE A 165 -8.72 -21.47 -3.68
N LYS A 166 -7.83 -21.57 -4.67
CA LYS A 166 -6.43 -21.14 -4.56
C LYS A 166 -6.24 -19.86 -5.34
N SER A 167 -5.62 -18.88 -4.71
CA SER A 167 -5.34 -17.59 -5.33
C SER A 167 -4.15 -16.94 -4.62
N ALA A 168 -3.93 -15.66 -4.90
CA ALA A 168 -2.98 -14.82 -4.20
C ALA A 168 -3.67 -13.68 -3.46
N GLY A 169 -2.87 -13.00 -2.64
CA GLY A 169 -3.23 -11.77 -1.98
C GLY A 169 -2.00 -11.13 -1.36
N PHE A 170 -2.20 -10.01 -0.70
CA PHE A 170 -1.15 -9.44 0.14
C PHE A 170 -1.69 -8.89 1.45
N LEU A 171 -0.88 -8.98 2.50
CA LEU A 171 -1.15 -8.31 3.76
C LEU A 171 -0.70 -6.86 3.66
N LEU A 172 -1.51 -5.96 4.20
CA LEU A 172 -1.16 -4.55 4.36
C LEU A 172 -0.80 -4.29 5.83
N GLU A 173 0.31 -3.57 6.06
CA GLU A 173 0.79 -3.22 7.40
C GLU A 173 -0.32 -2.59 8.25
N PRO A 174 -0.58 -3.12 9.46
CA PRO A 174 -1.51 -2.51 10.39
C PRO A 174 -1.11 -1.09 10.79
N ASP A 175 -2.09 -0.23 11.00
CA ASP A 175 -1.86 1.16 11.43
C ASP A 175 -1.14 1.24 12.79
N LYS A 176 -1.39 0.24 13.65
CA LYS A 176 -0.69 0.07 14.93
C LYS A 176 0.78 -0.32 14.75
N ASP A 177 1.13 -1.07 13.71
CA ASP A 177 2.53 -1.39 13.39
C ASP A 177 3.27 -0.17 12.85
N ILE A 178 2.63 0.65 12.00
CA ILE A 178 3.18 1.95 11.58
C ILE A 178 3.41 2.84 12.80
N THR A 179 2.44 2.89 13.72
CA THR A 179 2.55 3.67 14.97
C THR A 179 3.74 3.22 15.80
N LYS A 180 3.96 1.90 15.92
CA LYS A 180 5.09 1.32 16.66
C LYS A 180 6.43 1.57 15.97
N ARG A 181 6.49 1.45 14.64
CA ARG A 181 7.71 1.61 13.84
C ARG A 181 8.15 3.07 13.72
N LEU A 182 7.22 4.00 13.56
CA LEU A 182 7.50 5.41 13.32
C LEU A 182 7.34 6.30 14.56
N GLY A 183 6.66 5.82 15.61
CA GLY A 183 6.35 6.62 16.79
C GLY A 183 5.24 7.67 16.57
N PHE A 184 4.54 7.62 15.44
CA PHE A 184 3.45 8.55 15.12
C PHE A 184 2.09 7.97 15.45
N ILE A 185 1.12 8.79 15.84
CA ILE A 185 -0.21 8.30 16.24
C ILE A 185 -1.23 8.59 15.15
N GLU A 186 -1.94 7.56 14.65
CA GLU A 186 -3.02 7.76 13.70
C GLU A 186 -4.09 8.72 14.25
N ARG A 187 -4.49 9.68 13.41
CA ARG A 187 -5.59 10.61 13.68
C ARG A 187 -6.48 10.70 12.47
N LYS A 188 -7.76 10.39 12.65
CA LYS A 188 -8.78 10.62 11.63
C LYS A 188 -9.33 12.04 11.75
N LEU A 189 -9.03 12.88 10.77
CA LEU A 189 -9.49 14.27 10.71
C LEU A 189 -10.15 14.53 9.36
N PHE A 190 -11.06 15.50 9.33
CA PHE A 190 -11.62 16.06 8.12
C PHE A 190 -11.19 17.51 8.01
N ASN A 191 -10.74 17.92 6.83
CA ASN A 191 -10.27 19.28 6.55
C ASN A 191 -9.27 19.83 7.59
N PRO A 192 -8.14 19.13 7.84
CA PRO A 192 -7.11 19.64 8.75
C PRO A 192 -6.58 21.02 8.29
N ALA A 193 -5.99 21.81 9.18
CA ALA A 193 -5.37 23.07 8.76
C ALA A 193 -4.13 22.79 7.90
N GLU A 194 -3.92 23.54 6.83
CA GLU A 194 -2.79 23.32 5.90
C GLU A 194 -1.42 23.40 6.58
N ASP A 195 -1.27 24.36 7.50
CA ASP A 195 -0.07 24.56 8.31
C ASP A 195 0.18 23.46 9.34
N SER A 196 -0.82 22.61 9.63
CA SER A 196 -0.65 21.43 10.48
C SER A 196 -0.08 20.22 9.73
N ILE A 197 0.04 20.27 8.41
CA ILE A 197 0.49 19.15 7.58
C ILE A 197 1.99 19.21 7.32
N HIS A 198 2.68 18.09 7.51
CA HIS A 198 4.11 17.98 7.22
C HIS A 198 4.37 18.12 5.71
N PHE A 199 5.02 19.21 5.32
CA PHE A 199 5.18 19.62 3.92
C PHE A 199 5.78 18.52 3.02
N GLU A 200 6.91 17.91 3.42
CA GLU A 200 7.60 16.91 2.58
C GLU A 200 6.78 15.61 2.44
N SER A 201 6.07 15.22 3.49
CA SER A 201 5.25 14.00 3.47
C SER A 201 4.02 14.19 2.57
N TYR A 202 3.38 15.37 2.65
CA TYR A 202 2.33 15.73 1.72
C TYR A 202 2.84 15.80 0.28
N SER A 203 4.00 16.43 0.07
CA SER A 203 4.65 16.58 -1.25
C SER A 203 4.91 15.23 -1.92
N ASN A 204 5.45 14.26 -1.19
CA ASN A 204 5.64 12.90 -1.69
C ASN A 204 4.30 12.22 -1.98
N THR A 205 3.31 12.38 -1.10
CA THR A 205 1.98 11.79 -1.28
C THR A 205 1.28 12.29 -2.55
N VAL A 206 1.23 13.62 -2.73
CA VAL A 206 0.52 14.23 -3.87
C VAL A 206 1.23 13.95 -5.19
N ALA A 207 2.56 14.08 -5.22
CA ALA A 207 3.33 13.85 -6.44
C ALA A 207 3.30 12.37 -6.84
N PHE A 208 3.33 11.44 -5.87
CA PHE A 208 3.18 10.02 -6.16
C PHE A 208 1.79 9.66 -6.69
N ASN A 209 0.71 10.16 -6.06
CA ASN A 209 -0.64 9.94 -6.59
C ASN A 209 -0.79 10.52 -8.00
N PHE A 210 -0.18 11.67 -8.28
CA PHE A 210 -0.14 12.22 -9.62
C PHE A 210 0.64 11.33 -10.60
N LEU A 211 1.82 10.81 -10.23
CA LEU A 211 2.63 9.90 -11.04
C LEU A 211 1.85 8.64 -11.46
N ILE A 212 1.19 7.97 -10.51
CA ILE A 212 0.41 6.75 -10.77
C ILE A 212 -0.97 7.04 -11.37
N GLY A 213 -1.32 8.31 -11.56
CA GLY A 213 -2.63 8.72 -12.08
C GLY A 213 -3.80 8.39 -11.15
N ASN A 214 -3.57 8.39 -9.84
CA ASN A 214 -4.62 8.19 -8.84
C ASN A 214 -5.28 9.53 -8.48
N ARG A 215 -6.59 9.58 -8.70
CA ARG A 215 -7.44 10.75 -8.38
C ARG A 215 -8.38 10.49 -7.20
N ASP A 216 -8.35 9.28 -6.64
CA ASP A 216 -9.31 8.82 -5.63
C ASP A 216 -8.84 9.05 -4.20
N TRP A 217 -8.17 10.16 -3.90
CA TRP A 217 -7.64 10.46 -2.57
C TRP A 217 -7.94 11.92 -2.18
N SER A 218 -8.04 12.18 -0.87
CA SER A 218 -8.17 13.53 -0.33
C SER A 218 -7.95 13.52 1.17
N ILE A 219 -7.00 14.32 1.67
CA ILE A 219 -6.83 14.54 3.11
C ILE A 219 -7.93 15.42 3.70
N ILE A 220 -8.60 16.24 2.88
CA ILE A 220 -9.75 17.05 3.31
C ILE A 220 -10.93 16.13 3.62
N MET A 221 -11.18 15.14 2.76
CA MET A 221 -12.29 14.20 2.90
C MET A 221 -11.93 12.93 3.68
N SER A 222 -10.70 12.81 4.20
CA SER A 222 -10.18 11.59 4.84
C SER A 222 -10.34 10.34 3.95
N ARG A 223 -9.99 10.46 2.66
CA ARG A 223 -10.13 9.41 1.65
C ARG A 223 -8.76 8.96 1.14
N ASN A 224 -8.47 7.66 1.20
CA ASN A 224 -7.28 6.99 0.62
C ASN A 224 -5.94 7.64 0.97
N ALA A 225 -5.92 8.37 2.09
CA ALA A 225 -4.75 8.90 2.75
C ALA A 225 -5.06 9.00 4.24
N LYS A 226 -4.11 8.60 5.07
CA LYS A 226 -4.21 8.68 6.53
C LYS A 226 -3.27 9.73 7.08
N LEU A 227 -3.66 10.31 8.21
CA LEU A 227 -2.85 11.26 8.95
C LEU A 227 -2.30 10.57 10.20
N PHE A 228 -0.99 10.70 10.40
CA PHE A 228 -0.29 10.24 11.58
C PHE A 228 0.37 11.46 12.23
N PHE A 229 0.01 11.72 13.48
CA PHE A 229 0.55 12.86 14.22
C PHE A 229 1.94 12.53 14.74
N ASP A 230 2.92 13.35 14.35
CA ASP A 230 4.26 13.34 14.91
C ASP A 230 4.35 14.40 16.02
N SER A 231 4.51 13.94 17.26
CA SER A 231 4.64 14.84 18.40
C SER A 231 5.93 15.66 18.42
N ILE A 232 6.97 15.25 17.68
CA ILE A 232 8.25 15.95 17.64
C ILE A 232 8.14 17.19 16.75
N SER A 233 7.69 17.01 15.50
CA SER A 233 7.45 18.14 14.59
C SER A 233 6.15 18.90 14.90
N SER A 234 5.23 18.31 15.67
CA SER A 234 3.86 18.83 15.87
C SER A 234 3.06 18.97 14.57
N HIS A 235 3.35 18.11 13.59
CA HIS A 235 2.64 18.07 12.30
C HIS A 235 2.05 16.68 12.03
N TYR A 236 1.09 16.63 11.10
CA TYR A 236 0.55 15.40 10.55
C TYR A 236 1.37 14.96 9.34
N VAL A 237 1.90 13.75 9.42
CA VAL A 237 2.46 13.00 8.29
C VAL A 237 1.30 12.35 7.53
N VAL A 238 1.33 12.47 6.21
CA VAL A 238 0.36 11.88 5.28
C VAL A 238 0.93 10.58 4.73
N ILE A 239 0.15 9.50 4.86
CA ILE A 239 0.49 8.20 4.29
C ILE A 239 -0.65 7.75 3.37
N PRO A 240 -0.45 7.69 2.04
CA PRO A 240 -1.46 7.22 1.10
C PRO A 240 -1.65 5.71 1.18
N TYR A 241 -2.84 5.26 0.82
CA TYR A 241 -3.20 3.84 0.72
C TYR A 241 -4.39 3.67 -0.23
N ASP A 242 -4.72 2.43 -0.60
CA ASP A 242 -5.82 2.08 -1.52
C ASP A 242 -5.57 2.66 -2.92
N PHE A 243 -4.64 2.02 -3.65
CA PHE A 243 -4.18 2.46 -4.97
C PHE A 243 -4.94 1.82 -6.14
N ASP A 244 -6.02 1.12 -5.86
CA ASP A 244 -6.79 0.34 -6.84
C ASP A 244 -7.49 1.19 -7.89
N TYR A 245 -7.79 2.45 -7.55
CA TYR A 245 -8.33 3.44 -8.46
C TYR A 245 -7.23 4.22 -9.22
N SER A 246 -5.97 3.80 -9.15
CA SER A 246 -4.91 4.41 -9.96
C SER A 246 -5.02 4.03 -11.43
N ASN A 247 -4.40 4.82 -12.31
CA ASN A 247 -4.23 4.42 -13.71
C ASN A 247 -3.32 3.21 -13.84
N VAL A 248 -2.37 3.02 -12.92
CA VAL A 248 -1.46 1.87 -12.92
C VAL A 248 -2.20 0.55 -12.73
N VAL A 249 -3.24 0.53 -11.90
CA VAL A 249 -4.08 -0.67 -11.69
C VAL A 249 -5.18 -0.77 -12.75
N SER A 250 -5.82 0.35 -13.10
CA SER A 250 -6.85 0.40 -14.16
C SER A 250 -7.97 -0.65 -14.04
N ALA A 251 -8.30 -1.08 -12.82
CA ALA A 251 -9.28 -2.14 -12.60
C ALA A 251 -10.63 -1.86 -13.28
N THR A 252 -11.21 -2.86 -13.95
CA THR A 252 -12.44 -2.69 -14.75
C THR A 252 -13.66 -2.26 -13.93
N TYR A 253 -13.65 -2.48 -12.61
CA TYR A 253 -14.71 -2.04 -11.71
C TYR A 253 -14.63 -0.55 -11.34
N ARG A 254 -13.50 0.13 -11.61
CA ARG A 254 -13.27 1.55 -11.31
C ARG A 254 -14.32 2.41 -11.99
N ARG A 255 -14.97 3.27 -11.21
CA ARG A 255 -15.98 4.23 -11.70
C ARG A 255 -15.51 5.64 -11.44
N GLU A 256 -14.76 6.18 -12.38
CA GLU A 256 -14.27 7.54 -12.27
C GLU A 256 -15.00 8.52 -13.19
N THR A 257 -15.37 9.65 -12.62
CA THR A 257 -15.70 10.84 -13.37
C THR A 257 -14.41 11.50 -13.86
N ARG A 258 -14.30 11.67 -15.16
CA ARG A 258 -13.22 12.42 -15.80
C ARG A 258 -13.71 13.85 -16.02
N PRO A 259 -12.89 14.88 -15.72
CA PRO A 259 -13.12 16.23 -16.20
C PRO A 259 -13.36 16.22 -17.72
N ASP A 260 -14.20 17.13 -18.22
CA ASP A 260 -14.55 17.16 -19.64
C ASP A 260 -13.33 17.34 -20.56
N ASN A 261 -12.26 17.98 -20.07
CA ASN A 261 -11.01 18.16 -20.80
C ASN A 261 -10.05 16.95 -20.74
N MET A 262 -10.39 15.90 -19.98
CA MET A 262 -9.60 14.68 -19.85
C MET A 262 -10.15 13.61 -20.80
N THR A 263 -9.59 13.58 -22.01
CA THR A 263 -10.11 12.75 -23.11
C THR A 263 -9.63 11.30 -23.03
N HIS A 264 -8.47 11.05 -22.43
CA HIS A 264 -7.85 9.73 -22.38
C HIS A 264 -7.75 9.21 -20.92
N PRO A 265 -8.12 7.95 -20.64
CA PRO A 265 -8.22 7.44 -19.26
C PRO A 265 -6.89 7.41 -18.50
N LEU A 266 -5.77 7.31 -19.22
CA LEU A 266 -4.41 7.29 -18.65
C LEU A 266 -3.76 8.68 -18.52
N GLU A 267 -4.50 9.76 -18.81
CA GLU A 267 -4.04 11.11 -18.47
C GLU A 267 -3.95 11.28 -16.95
N ARG A 268 -3.21 12.29 -16.50
CA ARG A 268 -3.04 12.56 -15.07
C ARG A 268 -3.40 13.99 -14.77
N MET A 269 -3.95 14.23 -13.60
CA MET A 269 -4.23 15.59 -13.13
C MET A 269 -3.60 15.80 -11.76
N TYR A 270 -2.85 16.88 -11.60
CA TYR A 270 -2.27 17.22 -10.30
C TYR A 270 -3.34 17.79 -9.36
N GLN A 271 -3.66 17.06 -8.29
CA GLN A 271 -4.73 17.39 -7.33
C GLN A 271 -4.19 17.74 -5.93
N GLY A 272 -3.04 18.41 -5.87
CA GLY A 272 -2.50 18.93 -4.61
C GLY A 272 -3.32 20.09 -4.05
N GLU A 273 -4.38 19.77 -3.31
CA GLU A 273 -5.26 20.79 -2.73
C GLU A 273 -4.56 21.69 -1.69
N TYR A 274 -3.49 21.22 -1.06
CA TYR A 274 -2.66 21.98 -0.14
C TYR A 274 -1.33 22.34 -0.82
N PHE A 275 -0.72 23.44 -0.38
CA PHE A 275 0.47 24.08 -0.93
C PHE A 275 0.34 24.31 -2.44
N LYS A 276 -0.85 24.71 -2.90
CA LYS A 276 -1.20 24.91 -4.33
C LYS A 276 -0.23 25.85 -5.04
N ASN A 277 0.21 26.90 -4.37
CA ASN A 277 1.18 27.88 -4.88
C ASN A 277 2.60 27.33 -5.01
N ARG A 278 2.88 26.14 -4.45
CA ARG A 278 4.16 25.44 -4.50
C ARG A 278 4.10 24.16 -5.34
N SER A 279 3.04 23.94 -6.11
CA SER A 279 2.86 22.73 -6.93
C SER A 279 4.06 22.44 -7.84
N GLY A 280 4.59 23.46 -8.52
CA GLY A 280 5.78 23.32 -9.37
C GLY A 280 7.03 22.93 -8.60
N GLU A 281 7.23 23.48 -7.39
CA GLU A 281 8.34 23.13 -6.51
C GLU A 281 8.25 21.67 -6.08
N ILE A 282 7.06 21.24 -5.62
CA ILE A 282 6.78 19.86 -5.20
C ILE A 282 7.09 18.89 -6.33
N LEU A 283 6.58 19.16 -7.53
CA LEU A 283 6.74 18.28 -8.68
C LEU A 283 8.19 18.22 -9.18
N LYS A 284 8.90 19.36 -9.19
CA LYS A 284 10.31 19.40 -9.55
C LYS A 284 11.18 18.66 -8.54
N LYS A 285 10.90 18.81 -7.25
CA LYS A 285 11.63 18.07 -6.22
C LYS A 285 11.40 16.57 -6.33
N PHE A 286 10.15 16.15 -6.52
CA PHE A 286 9.79 14.74 -6.68
C PHE A 286 10.38 14.12 -7.97
N GLN A 287 10.57 14.91 -9.03
CA GLN A 287 11.21 14.45 -10.27
C GLN A 287 12.65 13.93 -10.03
N GLU A 288 13.35 14.42 -9.01
CA GLU A 288 14.69 13.91 -8.64
C GLU A 288 14.67 12.43 -8.20
N SER A 289 13.51 11.88 -7.85
CA SER A 289 13.33 10.48 -7.44
C SER A 289 13.17 9.50 -8.63
N GLU A 290 13.36 9.96 -9.87
CA GLU A 290 13.21 9.17 -11.10
C GLU A 290 13.97 7.84 -11.05
N ASP A 291 15.27 7.88 -10.77
CA ASP A 291 16.11 6.68 -10.72
C ASP A 291 15.68 5.71 -9.61
N ILE A 292 15.30 6.24 -8.44
CA ILE A 292 14.83 5.44 -7.30
C ILE A 292 13.57 4.67 -7.69
N ILE A 293 12.60 5.37 -8.30
CA ILE A 293 11.30 4.83 -8.70
C ILE A 293 11.47 3.80 -9.81
N LEU A 294 12.18 4.14 -10.89
CA LEU A 294 12.35 3.23 -12.03
C LEU A 294 13.16 1.98 -11.64
N ASN A 295 14.20 2.15 -10.82
CA ASN A 295 14.92 1.00 -10.26
C ASN A 295 14.00 0.13 -9.40
N ARG A 296 13.15 0.73 -8.55
CA ARG A 296 12.21 -0.04 -7.73
C ARG A 296 11.18 -0.81 -8.57
N VAL A 297 10.65 -0.23 -9.65
CA VAL A 297 9.77 -0.94 -10.58
C VAL A 297 10.48 -2.17 -11.18
N ALA A 298 11.78 -2.05 -11.48
CA ALA A 298 12.57 -3.16 -12.02
C ALA A 298 12.86 -4.26 -10.97
N THR A 299 13.14 -3.90 -9.72
CA THR A 299 13.71 -4.83 -8.73
C THR A 299 12.77 -5.26 -7.61
N ALA A 300 11.62 -4.60 -7.41
CA ALA A 300 10.71 -4.94 -6.31
C ALA A 300 10.23 -6.41 -6.38
N PRO A 301 10.23 -7.16 -5.27
CA PRO A 301 9.58 -8.46 -5.20
C PRO A 301 8.09 -8.33 -5.52
N ASN A 302 7.68 -8.92 -6.64
CA ASN A 302 6.33 -8.88 -7.19
C ASN A 302 6.24 -9.96 -8.29
N PRO A 303 5.20 -10.81 -8.34
CA PRO A 303 5.09 -11.86 -9.35
C PRO A 303 4.79 -11.35 -10.77
N MET A 304 4.60 -10.04 -10.93
CA MET A 304 4.49 -9.34 -12.21
C MET A 304 5.64 -9.66 -13.16
N ASN A 305 5.30 -9.91 -14.42
CA ASN A 305 6.26 -10.24 -15.47
C ASN A 305 7.02 -9.01 -15.97
N GLU A 306 8.11 -9.24 -16.72
CA GLU A 306 8.98 -8.15 -17.21
C GLU A 306 8.27 -7.20 -18.18
N SER A 307 7.31 -7.71 -18.97
CA SER A 307 6.56 -6.91 -19.93
C SER A 307 5.67 -5.88 -19.21
N GLU A 308 4.92 -6.31 -18.20
CA GLU A 308 4.11 -5.44 -17.35
C GLU A 308 4.96 -4.39 -16.63
N ARG A 309 6.09 -4.80 -16.03
CA ARG A 309 7.05 -3.86 -15.42
C ARG A 309 7.52 -2.80 -16.40
N LYS A 310 7.82 -3.19 -17.64
CA LYS A 310 8.23 -2.26 -18.71
C LYS A 310 7.12 -1.29 -19.08
N LYS A 311 5.85 -1.71 -19.10
CA LYS A 311 4.72 -0.80 -19.36
C LYS A 311 4.55 0.23 -18.24
N ILE A 312 4.62 -0.19 -16.98
CA ILE A 312 4.57 0.72 -15.82
C ILE A 312 5.75 1.68 -15.84
N ALA A 313 6.98 1.17 -16.04
CA ALA A 313 8.17 2.00 -16.16
C ALA A 313 8.01 3.02 -17.29
N LYS A 314 7.50 2.60 -18.45
CA LYS A 314 7.26 3.49 -19.58
C LYS A 314 6.25 4.58 -19.24
N TYR A 315 5.18 4.23 -18.54
CA TYR A 315 4.21 5.19 -18.06
C TYR A 315 4.87 6.23 -17.16
N PHE A 316 5.69 5.82 -16.20
CA PHE A 316 6.41 6.74 -15.30
C PHE A 316 7.45 7.59 -16.03
N GLU A 317 8.23 7.03 -16.95
CA GLU A 317 9.18 7.78 -17.79
C GLU A 317 8.52 8.96 -18.51
N THR A 318 7.29 8.78 -19.03
CA THR A 318 6.57 9.89 -19.69
C THR A 318 6.27 11.03 -18.72
N TRP A 319 5.94 10.71 -17.46
CA TRP A 319 5.71 11.69 -16.42
C TRP A 319 7.00 12.45 -16.10
N PHE A 320 8.09 11.74 -15.81
CA PHE A 320 9.37 12.36 -15.47
C PHE A 320 9.90 13.23 -16.62
N SER A 321 9.85 12.73 -17.86
CA SER A 321 10.26 13.48 -19.06
C SER A 321 9.49 14.80 -19.20
N GLN A 322 8.17 14.77 -18.95
CA GLN A 322 7.32 15.96 -19.05
C GLN A 322 7.55 16.94 -17.91
N ILE A 323 7.66 16.48 -16.67
CA ILE A 323 7.97 17.35 -15.53
C ILE A 323 9.36 17.97 -15.69
N LYS A 324 10.36 17.22 -16.17
CA LYS A 324 11.70 17.75 -16.42
C LYS A 324 11.71 18.90 -17.43
N LYS A 325 10.93 18.78 -18.52
CA LYS A 325 10.84 19.78 -19.61
C LYS A 325 9.96 21.00 -19.28
N THR A 326 9.04 20.88 -18.34
CA THR A 326 8.06 21.94 -18.03
C THR A 326 8.61 22.82 -16.91
N GLU A 327 8.57 24.15 -17.04
CA GLU A 327 9.03 25.06 -15.98
C GLU A 327 8.13 24.96 -14.74
N ALA A 328 8.67 25.20 -13.55
CA ALA A 328 7.91 25.07 -12.29
C ALA A 328 6.65 25.95 -12.26
N LYS A 329 6.73 27.17 -12.81
CA LYS A 329 5.59 28.10 -12.93
C LYS A 329 4.44 27.58 -13.81
N ASP A 330 4.73 26.63 -14.71
CA ASP A 330 3.78 26.06 -15.68
C ASP A 330 3.23 24.70 -15.20
N LEU A 331 3.47 24.36 -13.93
CA LEU A 331 2.94 23.17 -13.24
C LEU A 331 1.98 23.56 -12.11
N PRO A 332 0.86 24.26 -12.39
CA PRO A 332 -0.07 24.72 -11.35
C PRO A 332 -0.92 23.59 -10.77
N TYR A 333 -1.66 23.89 -9.70
CA TYR A 333 -2.82 23.08 -9.29
C TYR A 333 -3.76 22.82 -10.48
N GLY A 334 -4.22 21.57 -10.64
CA GLY A 334 -5.07 21.17 -11.76
C GLY A 334 -4.33 20.94 -13.07
N TYR A 335 -2.99 20.98 -13.07
CA TYR A 335 -2.19 20.65 -14.26
C TYR A 335 -2.58 19.29 -14.83
N LEU A 336 -3.11 19.29 -16.06
CA LEU A 336 -3.47 18.11 -16.81
C LEU A 336 -2.29 17.67 -17.68
N MET A 337 -1.82 16.46 -17.43
CA MET A 337 -0.77 15.79 -18.19
C MET A 337 -1.40 14.83 -19.19
N ASN A 338 -1.34 15.20 -20.48
CA ASN A 338 -1.81 14.39 -21.57
C ASN A 338 -0.98 13.11 -21.74
N TYR A 339 -1.61 12.02 -22.15
CA TYR A 339 -0.96 10.74 -22.41
C TYR A 339 -1.60 10.05 -23.61
N LYS A 340 -0.78 9.47 -24.48
CA LYS A 340 -1.22 8.79 -25.72
C LYS A 340 -0.72 7.34 -25.85
N GLY A 341 -0.06 6.81 -24.82
CA GLY A 341 0.42 5.43 -24.80
C GLY A 341 -0.63 4.46 -24.25
N GLY A 342 -0.22 3.20 -24.10
CA GLY A 342 -0.99 2.17 -23.38
C GLY A 342 -0.33 1.81 -22.05
N LEU A 343 -1.13 1.22 -21.16
CA LEU A 343 -0.65 0.55 -19.95
C LEU A 343 -0.89 -0.96 -20.06
#